data_AF-A0A9Q1GF46-F1
#
_entry.id   AF-A0A9Q1GF46-F1
#
_cell.length_a   1.000
_cell.length_b   1.000
_cell.length_c   1.000
_cell.angle_alpha   90.00
_cell.angle_beta   90.00
_cell.angle_gamma   90.00
#
_symmetry.space_group_name_H-M   'P 1'
#
loop_
_entity.id
_entity.type
_entity.pdbx_description
1 polymer ?
#
loop_
_entity_poly.entity_id
_entity_poly.type
_entity_poly.pdbx_seq_one_letter_code
_entity_poly.pdbx_strand_id
1 'polypeptide(L)'
;MALWWSAWNTWYRTGTECTRPPGASDKLAFIPSQPFLTALVQIFPALYQHVKANFSMDDLGNLGVILHGAVSVPISSDASPFILPSYTEAVLTSLQEAVLTALDVLQKAICVGPENMQAMFPAILDQLLLFVEFSCKPPQYGKLETKHIANAKYNQIQLFAPAEWVALNYVPFAERSLEVVVDLYQKTGCHKAVVNEKVLQNIIKTLRVPPGAEFETMWPELANTFEDFLFTKSTPPDNLSIQEFQRNESVDVEVVQLISTEILPFANFIPKEFVGQIMAMLNKGSIHSQSSSFTEAEIDVRMREEFSKVCFETLLQFSFSNKGSTPQEGYISRMALSVLLKRSQDVLRRYVEDERLSGRCPLPRQQVTEIIFVLKAISTLMDSLKRTQPENVDGNTWAQVITLYPTLVECITCSSSEVSSALKEALGPFKDFMQPPVSKVQNGES
;
A
#
# COMPACT_ATOMS: atom_id res chain seq x y z
N MET A 1 -42.23 -3.51 14.48
CA MET A 1 -41.39 -2.93 13.40
C MET A 1 -41.50 -1.41 13.35
N ALA A 2 -42.69 -0.81 13.22
CA ALA A 2 -42.86 0.65 13.13
C ALA A 2 -42.27 1.45 14.32
N LEU A 3 -42.41 0.93 15.55
CA LEU A 3 -41.90 1.61 16.75
C LEU A 3 -40.36 1.67 16.81
N TRP A 4 -39.67 0.58 16.43
CA TRP A 4 -38.20 0.54 16.39
C TRP A 4 -37.62 1.40 15.26
N TRP A 5 -38.32 1.46 14.13
CA TRP A 5 -37.93 2.40 13.07
C TRP A 5 -38.19 3.86 13.46
N SER A 6 -39.24 4.14 14.22
CA SER A 6 -39.43 5.47 14.82
C SER A 6 -38.30 5.80 15.79
N ALA A 7 -37.86 4.84 16.61
CA ALA A 7 -36.73 5.03 17.52
C ALA A 7 -35.41 5.27 16.75
N TRP A 8 -35.17 4.53 15.66
CA TRP A 8 -34.07 4.77 14.71
C TRP A 8 -34.08 6.19 14.17
N ASN A 9 -35.21 6.64 13.62
CA ASN A 9 -35.33 7.98 13.05
C ASN A 9 -35.12 9.08 14.09
N THR A 10 -35.63 8.89 15.32
CA THR A 10 -35.39 9.83 16.41
C THR A 10 -33.91 9.85 16.80
N TRP A 11 -33.29 8.69 17.00
CA TRP A 11 -31.86 8.59 17.32
C TRP A 11 -30.99 9.23 16.23
N TYR A 12 -31.29 8.95 14.97
CA TYR A 12 -30.60 9.52 13.82
C TYR A 12 -30.69 11.05 13.80
N ARG A 13 -31.90 11.61 13.99
CA ARG A 13 -32.10 13.07 14.03
C ARG A 13 -31.32 13.71 15.19
N THR A 14 -31.46 13.16 16.39
CA THR A 14 -30.74 13.64 17.57
C THR A 14 -29.23 13.56 17.36
N GLY A 15 -28.72 12.44 16.84
CA GLY A 15 -27.30 12.28 16.56
C GLY A 15 -26.79 13.30 15.55
N THR A 16 -27.50 13.45 14.43
CA THR A 16 -27.15 14.41 13.37
C THR A 16 -27.13 15.85 13.88
N GLU A 17 -28.07 16.23 14.75
CA GLU A 17 -28.12 17.59 15.32
C GLU A 17 -27.01 17.80 16.35
N CYS A 18 -26.79 16.84 17.26
CA CYS A 18 -25.82 16.99 18.33
C CYS A 18 -24.36 16.93 17.85
N THR A 19 -24.06 16.17 16.80
CA THR A 19 -22.69 16.03 16.28
C THR A 19 -22.39 17.01 15.14
N ARG A 20 -23.30 17.95 14.84
CA ARG A 20 -23.10 18.95 13.81
C ARG A 20 -22.21 20.08 14.31
N PRO A 21 -21.14 20.44 13.57
CA PRO A 21 -20.33 21.60 13.91
C PRO A 21 -21.13 22.92 13.95
N PRO A 22 -20.83 23.85 14.87
CA PRO A 22 -21.45 25.17 14.94
C PRO A 22 -21.32 25.95 13.64
N GLY A 23 -22.40 26.63 13.22
CA GLY A 23 -22.37 27.55 12.09
C GLY A 23 -21.65 28.86 12.44
N ALA A 24 -21.19 29.60 11.41
CA ALA A 24 -20.49 30.88 11.61
C ALA A 24 -21.34 31.99 12.28
N SER A 25 -22.67 31.80 12.37
CA SER A 25 -23.62 32.73 12.98
C SER A 25 -24.10 32.32 14.38
N ASP A 26 -23.71 31.14 14.89
CA ASP A 26 -24.24 30.60 16.14
C ASP A 26 -23.44 31.08 17.35
N LYS A 27 -23.86 32.22 17.92
CA LYS A 27 -23.18 32.87 19.07
C LYS A 27 -23.24 32.07 20.39
N LEU A 28 -24.10 31.06 20.48
CA LEU A 28 -24.33 30.21 21.66
C LEU A 28 -24.53 28.74 21.24
N ALA A 29 -23.64 28.21 20.42
CA ALA A 29 -23.75 26.83 19.97
C ALA A 29 -23.52 25.87 21.15
N PHE A 30 -24.50 24.99 21.38
CA PHE A 30 -24.36 23.89 22.33
C PHE A 30 -23.30 22.91 21.81
N ILE A 31 -22.26 22.66 22.61
CA ILE A 31 -21.23 21.66 22.32
C ILE A 31 -21.45 20.48 23.26
N PRO A 32 -21.75 19.28 22.73
CA PRO A 32 -22.05 18.12 23.57
C PRO A 32 -20.82 17.65 24.35
N SER A 33 -21.05 17.13 25.56
CA SER A 33 -19.99 16.54 26.37
C SER A 33 -19.61 15.14 25.90
N GLN A 34 -18.36 14.72 26.16
CA GLN A 34 -17.88 13.39 25.78
C GLN A 34 -18.74 12.24 26.39
N PRO A 35 -19.19 12.29 27.66
CA PRO A 35 -20.07 11.24 28.20
C PRO A 35 -21.42 11.17 27.50
N PHE A 36 -21.99 12.31 27.11
CA PHE A 36 -23.23 12.35 26.34
C PHE A 36 -23.07 11.69 24.97
N LEU A 37 -22.00 12.03 24.24
CA LEU A 37 -21.69 11.42 22.94
C LEU A 37 -21.42 9.92 23.05
N THR A 38 -20.72 9.50 24.11
CA THR A 38 -20.44 8.08 24.38
C THR A 38 -21.75 7.31 24.55
N ALA A 39 -22.67 7.81 25.38
CA ALA A 39 -23.99 7.21 25.58
C ALA A 39 -24.81 7.18 24.28
N LEU A 40 -24.78 8.26 23.51
CA LEU A 40 -25.47 8.35 22.22
C LEU A 40 -25.00 7.23 21.27
N VAL A 41 -23.70 7.03 21.11
CA VAL A 41 -23.13 5.98 20.25
C VAL A 41 -23.44 4.58 20.80
N GLN A 42 -23.38 4.39 22.12
CA GLN A 42 -23.68 3.10 22.76
C GLN A 42 -25.14 2.64 22.61
N ILE A 43 -26.08 3.53 22.27
CA ILE A 43 -27.46 3.15 21.93
C ILE A 43 -27.53 2.37 20.61
N PHE A 44 -26.63 2.66 19.66
CA PHE A 44 -26.69 2.11 18.31
C PHE A 44 -26.68 0.57 18.27
N PRO A 45 -25.74 -0.15 18.93
CA PRO A 45 -25.71 -1.62 18.87
C PRO A 45 -27.02 -2.29 19.27
N ALA A 46 -27.68 -1.78 20.32
CA ALA A 46 -28.96 -2.31 20.78
C ALA A 46 -30.09 -1.99 19.78
N LEU A 47 -30.09 -0.78 19.23
CA LEU A 47 -31.08 -0.36 18.24
C LEU A 47 -30.96 -1.14 16.93
N TYR A 48 -29.72 -1.37 16.47
CA TYR A 48 -29.41 -2.12 15.26
C TYR A 48 -30.02 -3.53 15.26
N GLN A 49 -30.02 -4.23 16.41
CA GLN A 49 -30.61 -5.57 16.50
C GLN A 49 -32.09 -5.64 16.07
N HIS A 50 -32.81 -4.52 16.24
CA HIS A 50 -34.22 -4.42 15.88
C HIS A 50 -34.48 -3.86 14.49
N VAL A 51 -33.49 -3.21 13.86
CA VAL A 51 -33.63 -2.57 12.55
C VAL A 51 -32.82 -3.22 11.43
N LYS A 52 -31.93 -4.17 11.75
CA LYS A 52 -31.04 -4.87 10.80
C LYS A 52 -31.72 -5.47 9.57
N ALA A 53 -33.00 -5.84 9.66
CA ALA A 53 -33.75 -6.43 8.55
C ALA A 53 -33.97 -5.45 7.37
N ASN A 54 -34.06 -4.15 7.66
CA ASN A 54 -34.31 -3.10 6.69
C ASN A 54 -33.16 -2.08 6.60
N PHE A 55 -32.02 -2.40 7.21
CA PHE A 55 -30.87 -1.50 7.24
C PHE A 55 -30.22 -1.43 5.86
N SER A 56 -30.06 -0.21 5.35
CA SER A 56 -29.60 0.06 3.98
C SER A 56 -28.23 0.73 3.94
N MET A 57 -27.70 0.91 2.72
CA MET A 57 -26.45 1.65 2.51
C MET A 57 -26.58 3.12 2.93
N ASP A 58 -27.74 3.73 2.73
CA ASP A 58 -28.02 5.10 3.17
C ASP A 58 -28.00 5.21 4.71
N ASP A 59 -28.53 4.21 5.41
CA ASP A 59 -28.49 4.15 6.87
C ASP A 59 -27.06 4.03 7.40
N LEU A 60 -26.20 3.27 6.72
CA LEU A 60 -24.78 3.19 7.03
C LEU A 60 -24.07 4.53 6.82
N GLY A 61 -24.33 5.22 5.71
CA GLY A 61 -23.77 6.55 5.46
C GLY A 61 -24.19 7.57 6.53
N ASN A 62 -25.47 7.54 6.90
CA ASN A 62 -26.03 8.34 7.98
C ASN A 62 -25.36 8.06 9.35
N LEU A 63 -25.17 6.78 9.68
CA LEU A 63 -24.41 6.40 10.87
C LEU A 63 -22.98 6.93 10.81
N GLY A 64 -22.29 6.77 9.67
CA GLY A 64 -20.92 7.23 9.48
C GLY A 64 -20.74 8.72 9.79
N VAL A 65 -21.67 9.57 9.31
CA VAL A 65 -21.69 11.00 9.62
C VAL A 65 -21.80 11.28 11.12
N ILE A 66 -22.66 10.55 11.83
CA ILE A 66 -22.84 10.70 13.29
C ILE A 66 -21.57 10.26 14.02
N LEU A 67 -21.02 9.09 13.68
CA LEU A 67 -19.81 8.55 14.31
C LEU A 67 -18.63 9.51 14.12
N HIS A 68 -18.37 9.95 12.89
CA HIS A 68 -17.33 10.93 12.57
C HIS A 68 -17.54 12.26 13.29
N GLY A 69 -18.77 12.79 13.27
CA GLY A 69 -19.09 14.03 13.98
C GLY A 69 -18.84 13.92 15.48
N ALA A 70 -19.22 12.80 16.11
CA ALA A 70 -19.04 12.57 17.54
C ALA A 70 -17.56 12.59 17.94
N VAL A 71 -16.69 11.85 17.25
CA VAL A 71 -15.26 11.82 17.57
C VAL A 71 -14.53 13.12 17.19
N SER A 72 -15.15 13.98 16.38
CA SER A 72 -14.60 15.30 16.04
C SER A 72 -14.83 16.36 17.12
N VAL A 73 -15.73 16.13 18.07
CA VAL A 73 -16.05 17.10 19.13
C VAL A 73 -14.85 17.22 20.09
N PRO A 74 -14.31 18.44 20.31
CA PRO A 74 -13.21 18.63 21.25
C PRO A 74 -13.66 18.48 22.70
N ILE A 75 -12.70 18.24 23.60
CA ILE A 75 -12.98 18.09 25.03
C ILE A 75 -12.85 19.43 25.73
N SER A 76 -13.79 19.76 26.63
CA SER A 76 -13.66 20.94 27.49
C SER A 76 -12.46 20.79 28.43
N SER A 77 -11.72 21.87 28.65
CA SER A 77 -10.56 21.90 29.57
C SER A 77 -10.86 21.35 30.96
N ASP A 78 -12.07 21.57 31.47
CA ASP A 78 -12.47 21.17 32.83
C ASP A 78 -12.71 19.65 32.93
N ALA A 79 -13.07 19.01 31.81
CA ALA A 79 -13.31 17.58 31.73
C ALA A 79 -12.06 16.77 31.35
N SER A 80 -11.03 17.43 30.78
CA SER A 80 -9.84 16.73 30.24
C SER A 80 -9.10 15.84 31.25
N PRO A 81 -8.91 16.23 32.53
CA PRO A 81 -8.17 15.39 33.49
C PRO A 81 -8.87 14.07 33.82
N PHE A 82 -10.20 14.02 33.68
CA PHE A 82 -11.01 12.83 33.96
C PHE A 82 -11.09 11.87 32.77
N ILE A 83 -11.02 12.42 31.55
CA ILE A 83 -11.09 11.65 30.30
C ILE A 83 -9.70 11.17 29.87
N LEU A 84 -8.65 11.95 30.15
CA LEU A 84 -7.25 11.67 29.83
C LEU A 84 -6.40 11.62 31.12
N PRO A 85 -6.58 10.59 31.97
CA PRO A 85 -5.93 10.54 33.29
C PRO A 85 -4.39 10.41 33.22
N SER A 86 -3.85 9.84 32.14
CA SER A 86 -2.41 9.75 31.86
C SER A 86 -2.08 10.34 30.50
N TYR A 87 -1.42 11.49 30.47
CA TYR A 87 -0.98 12.15 29.23
C TYR A 87 0.14 11.40 28.47
N THR A 88 0.66 10.32 29.04
CA THR A 88 1.79 9.54 28.52
C THR A 88 1.41 8.14 28.03
N GLU A 89 0.19 7.68 28.28
CA GLU A 89 -0.27 6.37 27.82
C GLU A 89 -1.17 6.52 26.60
N ALA A 90 -0.88 5.77 25.54
CA ALA A 90 -1.64 5.72 24.30
C ALA A 90 -2.98 4.99 24.53
N VAL A 91 -3.93 5.64 25.20
CA VAL A 91 -5.22 5.03 25.56
C VAL A 91 -6.36 5.70 24.80
N LEU A 92 -7.27 4.87 24.28
CA LEU A 92 -8.50 5.32 23.63
C LEU A 92 -9.46 5.92 24.67
N THR A 93 -10.18 6.97 24.28
CA THR A 93 -11.31 7.44 25.08
C THR A 93 -12.49 6.47 24.97
N SER A 94 -13.37 6.46 25.97
CA SER A 94 -14.58 5.61 25.94
C SER A 94 -15.48 5.89 24.72
N LEU A 95 -15.49 7.13 24.21
CA LEU A 95 -16.20 7.48 22.98
C LEU A 95 -15.58 6.79 21.76
N GLN A 96 -14.26 6.84 21.63
CA GLN A 96 -13.53 6.18 20.54
C GLN A 96 -13.73 4.65 20.57
N GLU A 97 -13.69 4.04 21.75
CA GLU A 97 -14.01 2.61 21.92
C GLU A 97 -15.45 2.28 21.52
N ALA A 98 -16.42 3.12 21.91
CA ALA A 98 -17.82 2.95 21.55
C ALA A 98 -18.04 3.03 20.03
N VAL A 99 -17.34 3.95 19.35
CA VAL A 99 -17.38 4.07 17.88
C VAL A 99 -16.84 2.83 17.19
N LEU A 100 -15.68 2.32 17.62
CA LEU A 100 -15.11 1.09 17.07
C LEU A 100 -16.02 -0.11 17.32
N THR A 101 -16.64 -0.18 18.51
CA THR A 101 -17.60 -1.23 18.85
C THR A 101 -18.85 -1.17 17.95
N ALA A 102 -19.36 0.03 17.66
CA ALA A 102 -20.50 0.20 16.76
C ALA A 102 -20.19 -0.32 15.33
N LEU A 103 -18.99 -0.04 14.82
CA LEU A 103 -18.52 -0.54 13.53
C LEU A 103 -18.28 -2.06 13.54
N ASP A 104 -17.71 -2.61 14.61
CA ASP A 104 -17.51 -4.06 14.78
C ASP A 104 -18.85 -4.83 14.76
N VAL A 105 -19.89 -4.30 15.41
CA VAL A 105 -21.24 -4.89 15.37
C VAL A 105 -21.79 -4.98 13.95
N LEU A 106 -21.60 -3.92 13.15
CA LEU A 106 -22.00 -3.90 11.74
C LEU A 106 -21.17 -4.84 10.90
N GLN A 107 -19.84 -4.80 11.04
CA GLN A 107 -18.91 -5.67 10.33
C GLN A 107 -19.28 -7.14 10.53
N LYS A 108 -19.50 -7.56 11.77
CA LYS A 108 -19.93 -8.94 12.11
C LYS A 108 -21.26 -9.30 11.47
N ALA A 109 -22.23 -8.38 11.49
CA ALA A 109 -23.54 -8.61 10.89
C ALA A 109 -23.47 -8.72 9.36
N ILE A 110 -22.68 -7.89 8.71
CA ILE A 110 -22.48 -7.91 7.26
C ILE A 110 -21.76 -9.19 6.82
N CYS A 111 -20.75 -9.63 7.58
CA CYS A 111 -19.98 -10.84 7.29
C CYS A 111 -20.84 -12.10 7.24
N VAL A 112 -21.91 -12.19 8.04
CA VAL A 112 -22.86 -13.32 8.05
C VAL A 112 -24.14 -13.03 7.26
N GLY A 113 -24.25 -11.83 6.69
CA GLY A 113 -25.42 -11.33 5.98
C GLY A 113 -25.47 -11.75 4.51
N PRO A 114 -26.60 -11.52 3.83
CA PRO A 114 -26.77 -11.78 2.40
C PRO A 114 -25.89 -10.85 1.53
N GLU A 115 -25.74 -11.19 0.24
CA GLU A 115 -24.84 -10.49 -0.70
C GLU A 115 -25.12 -8.99 -0.82
N ASN A 116 -26.39 -8.56 -0.74
CA ASN A 116 -26.76 -7.15 -0.75
C ASN A 116 -26.26 -6.38 0.48
N MET A 117 -26.08 -7.06 1.62
CA MET A 117 -25.50 -6.48 2.82
C MET A 117 -23.97 -6.49 2.72
N GLN A 118 -23.37 -7.54 2.15
CA GLN A 118 -21.93 -7.61 1.86
C GLN A 118 -21.43 -6.54 0.88
N ALA A 119 -22.33 -5.97 0.06
CA ALA A 119 -22.03 -4.78 -0.74
C ALA A 119 -21.64 -3.54 0.09
N MET A 120 -21.86 -3.56 1.41
CA MET A 120 -21.51 -2.46 2.33
C MET A 120 -20.07 -2.51 2.86
N PHE A 121 -19.28 -3.57 2.57
CA PHE A 121 -17.88 -3.65 3.02
C PHE A 121 -17.03 -2.41 2.66
N PRO A 122 -17.11 -1.86 1.43
CA PRO A 122 -16.34 -0.66 1.07
C PRO A 122 -16.67 0.54 1.97
N ALA A 123 -17.95 0.77 2.29
CA ALA A 123 -18.37 1.90 3.10
C ALA A 123 -17.86 1.82 4.56
N ILE A 124 -17.75 0.61 5.13
CA ILE A 124 -17.12 0.43 6.46
C ILE A 124 -15.62 0.70 6.40
N LEU A 125 -14.94 0.18 5.37
CA LEU A 125 -13.51 0.39 5.18
C LEU A 125 -13.21 1.88 4.98
N ASP A 126 -13.98 2.58 4.15
CA ASP A 126 -13.84 4.02 3.95
C ASP A 126 -14.09 4.81 5.24
N GLN A 127 -15.09 4.43 6.04
CA GLN A 127 -15.36 5.08 7.33
C GLN A 127 -14.21 4.91 8.32
N LEU A 128 -13.60 3.72 8.39
CA LEU A 128 -12.42 3.47 9.22
C LEU A 128 -11.20 4.23 8.69
N LEU A 129 -11.01 4.31 7.36
CA LEU A 129 -9.92 5.08 6.75
C LEU A 129 -10.01 6.58 7.09
N LEU A 130 -11.22 7.16 7.16
CA LEU A 130 -11.39 8.53 7.67
C LEU A 130 -10.85 8.70 9.09
N PHE A 131 -10.99 7.69 9.96
CA PHE A 131 -10.43 7.72 11.31
C PHE A 131 -8.91 7.53 11.33
N VAL A 132 -8.36 6.76 10.39
CA VAL A 132 -6.89 6.65 10.20
C VAL A 132 -6.30 8.02 9.87
N GLU A 133 -6.97 8.81 9.02
CA GLU A 133 -6.52 10.15 8.63
C GLU A 133 -6.41 11.13 9.81
N PHE A 134 -7.11 10.90 10.92
CA PHE A 134 -7.09 11.79 12.10
C PHE A 134 -5.70 11.89 12.75
N SER A 135 -4.83 10.90 12.56
CA SER A 135 -3.44 10.95 13.02
C SER A 135 -2.65 12.09 12.36
N CYS A 136 -2.88 12.33 11.07
CA CYS A 136 -2.17 13.34 10.27
C CYS A 136 -2.95 14.64 10.14
N LYS A 137 -4.28 14.53 10.09
CA LYS A 137 -5.23 15.62 9.92
C LYS A 137 -6.30 15.51 10.99
N PRO A 138 -6.00 15.97 12.23
CA PRO A 138 -6.98 16.00 13.29
C PRO A 138 -8.28 16.68 12.83
N PRO A 139 -9.45 16.13 13.17
CA PRO A 139 -10.72 16.67 12.75
C PRO A 139 -10.93 18.08 13.32
N GLN A 140 -11.59 18.93 12.53
CA GLN A 140 -12.00 20.26 12.95
C GLN A 140 -13.49 20.27 13.29
N TYR A 141 -13.85 20.88 14.42
CA TYR A 141 -15.25 21.10 14.80
C TYR A 141 -15.65 22.56 14.59
N GLY A 142 -16.00 22.87 13.34
CA GLY A 142 -16.40 24.22 12.95
C GLY A 142 -15.20 25.17 13.00
N LYS A 143 -15.36 26.32 13.68
CA LYS A 143 -14.29 27.31 13.88
C LYS A 143 -13.75 27.35 15.31
N LEU A 144 -13.99 26.29 16.10
CA LEU A 144 -13.53 26.26 17.49
C LEU A 144 -12.01 26.15 17.56
N GLU A 145 -11.38 27.04 18.32
CA GLU A 145 -9.95 27.00 18.59
C GLU A 145 -9.66 25.97 19.70
N THR A 146 -8.77 25.01 19.41
CA THR A 146 -8.38 23.95 20.34
C THR A 146 -6.89 24.00 20.63
N LYS A 147 -6.49 23.77 21.88
CA LYS A 147 -5.07 23.55 22.21
C LYS A 147 -4.69 22.08 22.03
N HIS A 148 -3.58 21.84 21.33
CA HIS A 148 -2.96 20.51 21.24
C HIS A 148 -2.15 20.22 22.50
N ILE A 149 -2.42 19.08 23.14
CA ILE A 149 -1.71 18.66 24.37
C ILE A 149 -0.27 18.21 24.09
N ALA A 150 0.05 17.80 22.84
CA ALA A 150 1.36 17.26 22.47
C ALA A 150 2.56 18.20 22.75
N ASN A 151 2.34 19.52 22.83
CA ASN A 151 3.40 20.52 23.06
C ASN A 151 3.61 20.94 24.53
N ALA A 152 2.94 20.31 25.49
CA ALA A 152 3.02 20.69 26.91
C ALA A 152 4.42 20.53 27.53
N LYS A 153 5.33 19.75 26.93
CA LYS A 153 6.71 19.58 27.42
C LYS A 153 7.62 20.81 27.20
N TYR A 154 7.32 21.70 26.25
CA TYR A 154 8.22 22.82 25.88
C TYR A 154 7.70 24.22 26.23
N ASN A 155 6.40 24.42 26.42
CA ASN A 155 5.83 25.76 26.66
C ASN A 155 5.15 25.87 28.03
N GLN A 156 5.94 25.88 29.11
CA GLN A 156 5.44 26.27 30.45
C GLN A 156 4.87 27.71 30.50
N ILE A 157 5.15 28.54 29.49
CA ILE A 157 4.79 29.97 29.46
C ILE A 157 3.40 30.23 28.81
N GLN A 158 2.83 29.27 28.05
CA GLN A 158 1.48 29.41 27.44
C GLN A 158 0.33 28.84 28.28
N LEU A 159 0.60 28.39 29.52
CA LEU A 159 -0.42 27.96 30.48
C LEU A 159 -1.36 29.10 30.95
N PHE A 160 -1.05 30.36 30.65
CA PHE A 160 -1.78 31.52 31.17
C PHE A 160 -2.88 32.08 30.27
N ALA A 161 -3.12 31.49 29.09
CA ALA A 161 -4.33 31.76 28.31
C ALA A 161 -5.33 30.61 28.54
N PRO A 162 -6.54 30.83 29.07
CA PRO A 162 -7.54 29.78 29.20
C PRO A 162 -7.99 29.39 27.79
N ALA A 163 -7.64 28.20 27.32
CA ALA A 163 -8.38 27.62 26.20
C ALA A 163 -9.51 26.80 26.79
N GLU A 164 -10.72 27.08 26.33
CA GLU A 164 -11.92 26.37 26.74
C GLU A 164 -11.93 24.92 26.20
N TRP A 165 -11.21 24.65 25.11
CA TRP A 165 -11.24 23.39 24.36
C TRP A 165 -9.86 22.78 24.11
N VAL A 166 -9.82 21.46 24.21
CA VAL A 166 -8.63 20.62 24.13
C VAL A 166 -8.80 19.62 22.99
N ALA A 167 -7.80 19.56 22.11
CA ALA A 167 -7.74 18.56 21.04
C ALA A 167 -7.21 17.22 21.60
N LEU A 168 -7.86 16.13 21.21
CA LEU A 168 -7.44 14.77 21.53
C LEU A 168 -6.14 14.38 20.81
N ASN A 169 -5.40 13.47 21.41
CA ASN A 169 -4.42 12.69 20.66
C ASN A 169 -5.17 11.61 19.88
N TYR A 170 -5.20 11.74 18.56
CA TYR A 170 -5.89 10.80 17.69
C TYR A 170 -5.03 9.64 17.22
N VAL A 171 -3.72 9.62 17.51
CA VAL A 171 -2.84 8.56 17.03
C VAL A 171 -3.29 7.18 17.51
N PRO A 172 -3.56 6.93 18.81
CA PRO A 172 -3.99 5.60 19.25
C PRO A 172 -5.31 5.15 18.59
N PHE A 173 -6.19 6.10 18.30
CA PHE A 173 -7.46 5.84 17.62
C PHE A 173 -7.28 5.51 16.14
N ALA A 174 -6.38 6.22 15.46
CA ALA A 174 -6.04 5.96 14.08
C ALA A 174 -5.33 4.60 13.92
N GLU A 175 -4.39 4.27 14.81
CA GLU A 175 -3.73 2.96 14.85
C GLU A 175 -4.74 1.83 15.03
N ARG A 176 -5.61 1.94 16.04
CA ARG A 176 -6.62 0.91 16.28
C ARG A 176 -7.62 0.80 15.13
N SER A 177 -7.98 1.91 14.50
CA SER A 177 -8.83 1.91 13.29
C SER A 177 -8.14 1.20 12.13
N LEU A 178 -6.83 1.42 11.95
CA LEU A 178 -6.05 0.78 10.90
C LEU A 178 -5.91 -0.74 11.13
N GLU A 179 -5.72 -1.18 12.37
CA GLU A 179 -5.73 -2.61 12.70
C GLU A 179 -7.05 -3.28 12.29
N VAL A 180 -8.18 -2.61 12.51
CA VAL A 180 -9.50 -3.10 12.07
C VAL A 180 -9.62 -3.10 10.54
N VAL A 181 -9.08 -2.08 9.85
CA VAL A 181 -9.02 -2.05 8.38
C VAL A 181 -8.24 -3.24 7.83
N VAL A 182 -7.06 -3.52 8.38
CA VAL A 182 -6.21 -4.65 7.94
C VAL A 182 -6.93 -5.98 8.16
N ASP A 183 -7.47 -6.22 9.35
CA ASP A 183 -8.21 -7.46 9.66
C ASP A 183 -9.44 -7.65 8.74
N LEU A 184 -10.20 -6.59 8.48
CA LEU A 184 -11.36 -6.64 7.59
C LEU A 184 -10.93 -6.87 6.13
N TYR A 185 -9.92 -6.16 5.65
CA TYR A 185 -9.44 -6.27 4.28
C TYR A 185 -8.84 -7.66 4.02
N GLN A 186 -8.09 -8.24 4.96
CA GLN A 186 -7.58 -9.62 4.84
C GLN A 186 -8.71 -10.65 4.61
N LYS A 187 -9.88 -10.43 5.24
CA LYS A 187 -11.05 -11.32 5.08
C LYS A 187 -11.86 -11.06 3.82
N THR A 188 -11.78 -9.85 3.26
CA THR A 188 -12.72 -9.36 2.24
C THR A 188 -12.06 -8.85 0.95
N GLY A 189 -10.73 -8.87 0.85
CA GLY A 189 -9.98 -8.28 -0.26
C GLY A 189 -10.33 -8.83 -1.64
N CYS A 190 -10.74 -10.11 -1.72
CA CYS A 190 -11.19 -10.75 -2.96
C CYS A 190 -12.70 -10.61 -3.22
N HIS A 191 -13.45 -9.96 -2.32
CA HIS A 191 -14.89 -9.78 -2.48
C HIS A 191 -15.19 -8.78 -3.59
N LYS A 192 -16.15 -9.11 -4.47
CA LYS A 192 -16.46 -8.32 -5.68
C LYS A 192 -16.70 -6.84 -5.41
N ALA A 193 -17.43 -6.49 -4.35
CA ALA A 193 -17.69 -5.10 -4.00
C ALA A 193 -16.41 -4.34 -3.57
N VAL A 194 -15.50 -5.01 -2.85
CA VAL A 194 -14.24 -4.44 -2.37
C VAL A 194 -13.28 -4.18 -3.52
N VAL A 195 -13.20 -5.12 -4.47
CA VAL A 195 -12.41 -4.97 -5.70
C VAL A 195 -12.97 -3.86 -6.59
N ASN A 196 -14.29 -3.86 -6.85
CA ASN A 196 -14.93 -2.89 -7.74
C ASN A 196 -14.79 -1.45 -7.26
N GLU A 197 -14.91 -1.21 -5.94
CA GLU A 197 -14.75 0.12 -5.33
C GLU A 197 -13.28 0.49 -5.10
N LYS A 198 -12.32 -0.35 -5.55
CA LYS A 198 -10.87 -0.10 -5.46
C LYS A 198 -10.39 0.21 -4.05
N VAL A 199 -10.92 -0.51 -3.06
CA VAL A 199 -10.65 -0.24 -1.64
C VAL A 199 -9.15 -0.31 -1.31
N LEU A 200 -8.40 -1.23 -1.94
CA LEU A 200 -6.94 -1.29 -1.79
C LEU A 200 -6.26 0.04 -2.16
N GLN A 201 -6.72 0.66 -3.25
CA GLN A 201 -6.22 1.96 -3.68
C GLN A 201 -6.54 3.04 -2.66
N ASN A 202 -7.73 3.01 -2.04
CA ASN A 202 -8.11 3.95 -0.98
C ASN A 202 -7.25 3.77 0.27
N ILE A 203 -7.07 2.53 0.74
CA ILE A 203 -6.18 2.21 1.87
C ILE A 203 -4.80 2.82 1.62
N ILE A 204 -4.23 2.56 0.44
CA ILE A 204 -2.88 3.01 0.13
C ILE A 204 -2.80 4.52 0.01
N LYS A 205 -3.82 5.19 -0.57
CA LYS A 205 -3.91 6.66 -0.59
C LYS A 205 -3.95 7.24 0.83
N THR A 206 -4.73 6.66 1.73
CA THR A 206 -4.80 7.10 3.13
C THR A 206 -3.44 6.94 3.82
N LEU A 207 -2.74 5.83 3.56
CA LEU A 207 -1.41 5.56 4.12
C LEU A 207 -0.28 6.40 3.48
N ARG A 208 -0.52 7.08 2.35
CA ARG A 208 0.49 7.98 1.73
C ARG A 208 0.76 9.22 2.55
N VAL A 209 -0.22 9.73 3.28
CA VAL A 209 -0.02 10.87 4.17
C VAL A 209 0.71 10.29 5.36
N PRO A 210 2.02 10.52 5.54
CA PRO A 210 2.82 9.77 6.51
C PRO A 210 2.12 9.88 7.85
N PRO A 211 1.51 8.77 8.31
CA PRO A 211 1.17 8.65 9.71
C PRO A 211 2.49 8.92 10.44
N GLY A 212 2.48 9.69 11.53
CA GLY A 212 3.72 10.07 12.20
C GLY A 212 4.65 8.88 12.49
N ALA A 213 5.84 9.14 13.04
CA ALA A 213 6.84 8.12 13.37
C ALA A 213 6.35 6.95 14.28
N GLU A 214 5.06 6.87 14.59
CA GLU A 214 4.37 5.93 15.46
C GLU A 214 3.82 4.70 14.70
N PHE A 215 3.74 4.72 13.36
CA PHE A 215 3.22 3.60 12.54
C PHE A 215 4.29 2.61 12.03
N GLU A 216 5.45 2.52 12.70
CA GLU A 216 6.56 1.64 12.27
C GLU A 216 6.14 0.16 12.15
N THR A 217 5.22 -0.29 13.00
CA THR A 217 4.74 -1.68 13.04
C THR A 217 3.83 -2.06 11.87
N MET A 218 3.25 -1.08 11.16
CA MET A 218 2.30 -1.33 10.08
C MET A 218 2.98 -1.67 8.75
N TRP A 219 4.12 -1.07 8.46
CA TRP A 219 4.80 -1.26 7.17
C TRP A 219 5.16 -2.72 6.88
N PRO A 220 5.70 -3.50 7.84
CA PRO A 220 5.93 -4.93 7.64
C PRO A 220 4.63 -5.71 7.34
N GLU A 221 3.53 -5.42 8.04
CA GLU A 221 2.24 -6.08 7.82
C GLU A 221 1.66 -5.77 6.43
N LEU A 222 1.81 -4.53 5.96
CA LEU A 222 1.41 -4.14 4.62
C LEU A 222 2.25 -4.85 3.55
N ALA A 223 3.57 -4.94 3.72
CA ALA A 223 4.44 -5.68 2.81
C ALA A 223 4.08 -7.17 2.77
N ASN A 224 3.87 -7.79 3.94
CA ASN A 224 3.44 -9.18 4.05
C ASN A 224 2.08 -9.40 3.36
N THR A 225 1.14 -8.45 3.50
CA THR A 225 -0.18 -8.54 2.85
C THR A 225 -0.05 -8.52 1.32
N PHE A 226 0.80 -7.66 0.75
CA PHE A 226 1.07 -7.70 -0.69
C PHE A 226 1.73 -9.00 -1.11
N GLU A 227 2.70 -9.50 -0.34
CA GLU A 227 3.39 -10.74 -0.66
C GLU A 227 2.46 -11.95 -0.59
N ASP A 228 1.65 -12.07 0.46
CA ASP A 228 0.69 -13.18 0.61
C ASP A 228 -0.41 -13.13 -0.46
N PHE A 229 -0.85 -11.93 -0.87
CA PHE A 229 -1.81 -11.77 -1.96
C PHE A 229 -1.20 -12.20 -3.30
N LEU A 230 -0.05 -11.61 -3.67
CA LEU A 230 0.60 -11.85 -4.97
C LEU A 230 1.28 -13.23 -5.06
N PHE A 231 1.62 -13.87 -3.95
CA PHE A 231 2.27 -15.18 -3.90
C PHE A 231 1.52 -16.13 -2.98
N THR A 232 0.20 -16.18 -3.14
CA THR A 232 -0.66 -17.08 -2.35
C THR A 232 -0.14 -18.52 -2.38
N LYS A 233 -0.17 -19.17 -1.21
CA LYS A 233 0.19 -20.59 -1.06
C LYS A 233 -0.96 -21.52 -1.48
N SER A 234 -2.14 -20.98 -1.78
CA SER A 234 -3.31 -21.76 -2.20
C SER A 234 -3.16 -22.25 -3.64
N THR A 235 -3.40 -23.54 -3.86
CA THR A 235 -3.42 -24.13 -5.21
C THR A 235 -4.75 -23.84 -5.89
N PRO A 236 -4.77 -23.36 -7.15
CA PRO A 236 -6.00 -23.16 -7.88
C PRO A 236 -6.73 -24.51 -8.10
N PRO A 237 -8.07 -24.52 -8.18
CA PRO A 237 -8.84 -25.72 -8.50
C PRO A 237 -8.48 -26.29 -9.88
N ASP A 238 -8.45 -27.63 -10.01
CA ASP A 238 -8.08 -28.30 -11.27
C ASP A 238 -8.96 -27.88 -12.45
N ASN A 239 -10.23 -27.56 -12.18
CA ASN A 239 -11.24 -27.15 -13.17
C ASN A 239 -11.32 -25.64 -13.43
N LEU A 240 -10.37 -24.83 -12.93
CA LEU A 240 -10.37 -23.39 -13.17
C LEU A 240 -10.24 -23.10 -14.67
N SER A 241 -11.19 -22.32 -15.20
CA SER A 241 -11.19 -21.95 -16.62
C SER A 241 -10.08 -20.94 -16.94
N ILE A 242 -9.66 -20.91 -18.21
CA ILE A 242 -8.66 -19.96 -18.71
C ILE A 242 -9.10 -18.50 -18.49
N GLN A 243 -10.39 -18.21 -18.71
CA GLN A 243 -10.93 -16.86 -18.52
C GLN A 243 -10.91 -16.42 -17.05
N GLU A 244 -11.12 -17.34 -16.11
CA GLU A 244 -11.02 -17.04 -14.68
C GLU A 244 -9.57 -16.85 -14.25
N PHE A 245 -8.65 -17.67 -14.78
CA PHE A 245 -7.22 -17.50 -14.54
C PHE A 245 -6.73 -16.12 -15.01
N GLN A 246 -7.05 -15.72 -16.25
CA GLN A 246 -6.70 -14.40 -16.79
C GLN A 246 -7.32 -13.25 -15.98
N ARG A 247 -8.53 -13.44 -15.46
CA ARG A 247 -9.16 -12.44 -14.59
C ARG A 247 -8.41 -12.30 -13.27
N ASN A 248 -7.98 -13.40 -12.66
CA ASN A 248 -7.18 -13.37 -11.44
C ASN A 248 -5.83 -12.70 -11.68
N GLU A 249 -5.16 -13.05 -12.78
CA GLU A 249 -3.92 -12.40 -13.20
C GLU A 249 -4.09 -10.89 -13.41
N SER A 250 -5.21 -10.47 -14.02
CA SER A 250 -5.52 -9.04 -14.19
C SER A 250 -5.59 -8.30 -12.85
N VAL A 251 -6.11 -8.94 -11.80
CA VAL A 251 -6.12 -8.35 -10.45
C VAL A 251 -4.70 -8.26 -9.88
N ASP A 252 -3.88 -9.30 -10.05
CA ASP A 252 -2.46 -9.27 -9.64
C ASP A 252 -1.71 -8.11 -10.33
N VAL A 253 -1.96 -7.91 -11.63
CA VAL A 253 -1.40 -6.80 -12.42
C VAL A 253 -1.85 -5.44 -11.88
N GLU A 254 -3.13 -5.29 -11.54
CA GLU A 254 -3.65 -4.05 -10.94
C GLU A 254 -2.95 -3.71 -9.62
N VAL A 255 -2.64 -4.72 -8.79
CA VAL A 255 -1.89 -4.52 -7.54
C VAL A 255 -0.47 -4.04 -7.83
N VAL A 256 0.22 -4.61 -8.82
CA VAL A 256 1.58 -4.16 -9.19
C VAL A 256 1.55 -2.73 -9.76
N GLN A 257 0.58 -2.41 -10.61
CA GLN A 257 0.40 -1.05 -11.14
C GLN A 257 0.09 -0.05 -10.04
N LEU A 258 -0.67 -0.46 -9.03
CA LEU A 258 -0.91 0.34 -7.86
C LEU A 258 0.42 0.59 -7.13
N ILE A 259 1.20 -0.44 -6.82
CA ILE A 259 2.52 -0.27 -6.19
C ILE A 259 3.40 0.73 -6.98
N SER A 260 3.42 0.62 -8.31
CA SER A 260 4.24 1.46 -9.19
C SER A 260 3.75 2.91 -9.28
N THR A 261 2.46 3.18 -9.20
CA THR A 261 1.89 4.53 -9.38
C THR A 261 1.61 5.25 -8.06
N GLU A 262 1.34 4.48 -7.00
CA GLU A 262 0.76 4.96 -5.76
C GLU A 262 1.70 4.77 -4.55
N ILE A 263 2.72 3.90 -4.62
CA ILE A 263 3.63 3.67 -3.48
C ILE A 263 5.04 4.16 -3.81
N LEU A 264 5.66 3.56 -4.82
CA LEU A 264 7.07 3.79 -5.14
C LEU A 264 7.41 5.25 -5.50
N PRO A 265 6.53 6.06 -6.12
CA PRO A 265 6.82 7.49 -6.36
C PRO A 265 7.01 8.32 -5.08
N PHE A 266 6.54 7.82 -3.93
CA PHE A 266 6.60 8.51 -2.64
C PHE A 266 7.61 7.88 -1.69
N ALA A 267 8.53 7.07 -2.21
CA ALA A 267 9.44 6.26 -1.41
C ALA A 267 10.42 7.07 -0.51
N ASN A 268 10.50 8.39 -0.70
CA ASN A 268 11.21 9.31 0.19
C ASN A 268 10.53 9.49 1.56
N PHE A 269 9.24 9.17 1.67
CA PHE A 269 8.43 9.41 2.87
C PHE A 269 8.04 8.12 3.62
N ILE A 270 8.51 6.96 3.17
CA ILE A 270 8.20 5.65 3.76
C ILE A 270 9.49 4.91 4.18
N PRO A 271 9.43 3.96 5.13
CA PRO A 271 10.62 3.29 5.63
C PRO A 271 11.41 2.54 4.56
N LYS A 272 12.74 2.63 4.64
CA LYS A 272 13.65 2.00 3.66
C LYS A 272 13.51 0.47 3.63
N GLU A 273 13.26 -0.14 4.77
CA GLU A 273 13.05 -1.58 4.90
C GLU A 273 11.82 -2.04 4.10
N PHE A 274 10.69 -1.33 4.24
CA PHE A 274 9.48 -1.57 3.47
C PHE A 274 9.71 -1.45 1.96
N VAL A 275 10.43 -0.42 1.52
CA VAL A 275 10.79 -0.27 0.09
C VAL A 275 11.65 -1.43 -0.38
N GLY A 276 12.57 -1.91 0.47
CA GLY A 276 13.37 -3.11 0.21
C GLY A 276 12.51 -4.37 0.04
N GLN A 277 11.51 -4.57 0.91
CA GLN A 277 10.56 -5.69 0.81
C GLN A 277 9.74 -5.63 -0.48
N ILE A 278 9.23 -4.45 -0.86
CA ILE A 278 8.51 -4.26 -2.13
C ILE A 278 9.41 -4.57 -3.33
N MET A 279 10.67 -4.13 -3.32
CA MET A 279 11.63 -4.42 -4.40
C MET A 279 11.95 -5.92 -4.49
N ALA A 280 12.13 -6.60 -3.35
CA ALA A 280 12.35 -8.04 -3.31
C ALA A 280 11.11 -8.81 -3.82
N MET A 281 9.91 -8.36 -3.46
CA MET A 281 8.65 -8.94 -3.92
C MET A 281 8.44 -8.75 -5.43
N LEU A 282 8.69 -7.55 -5.97
CA LEU A 282 8.64 -7.31 -7.41
C LEU A 282 9.65 -8.18 -8.15
N ASN A 283 10.86 -8.36 -7.61
CA ASN A 283 11.85 -9.27 -8.17
C ASN A 283 11.33 -10.71 -8.20
N LYS A 284 10.77 -11.17 -7.09
CA LYS A 284 10.16 -12.50 -6.98
C LYS A 284 9.07 -12.69 -8.03
N GLY A 285 8.17 -11.71 -8.20
CA GLY A 285 7.06 -11.75 -9.17
C GLY A 285 7.55 -11.74 -10.61
N SER A 286 8.65 -11.02 -10.83
CA SER A 286 9.31 -10.99 -12.12
C SER A 286 9.88 -12.37 -12.50
N ILE A 287 10.33 -13.19 -11.53
CA ILE A 287 10.94 -14.53 -11.73
C ILE A 287 9.90 -15.68 -11.79
N HIS A 288 8.75 -15.55 -11.13
CA HIS A 288 7.81 -16.66 -10.89
C HIS A 288 6.91 -17.04 -12.08
N SER A 289 7.54 -17.49 -13.17
CA SER A 289 6.89 -18.24 -14.25
C SER A 289 7.21 -19.74 -14.16
N GLN A 290 7.21 -20.36 -12.98
CA GLN A 290 7.47 -21.81 -12.87
C GLN A 290 6.41 -22.52 -12.00
N SER A 291 5.60 -23.35 -12.65
CA SER A 291 4.90 -24.46 -12.01
C SER A 291 5.79 -25.71 -12.07
N SER A 292 6.02 -26.38 -10.93
CA SER A 292 6.55 -27.74 -10.91
C SER A 292 5.39 -28.73 -11.02
N SER A 293 5.26 -29.36 -12.19
CA SER A 293 4.27 -30.38 -12.56
C SER A 293 2.98 -29.84 -13.19
N PHE A 294 2.83 -30.01 -14.50
CA PHE A 294 1.69 -30.55 -15.27
C PHE A 294 2.08 -30.55 -16.77
N THR A 295 1.27 -31.05 -17.71
CA THR A 295 1.68 -31.23 -19.12
C THR A 295 1.87 -29.92 -19.90
N GLU A 296 2.85 -29.88 -20.83
CA GLU A 296 3.32 -28.70 -21.60
C GLU A 296 2.24 -27.78 -22.18
N ALA A 297 1.12 -28.31 -22.67
CA ALA A 297 0.08 -27.52 -23.35
C ALA A 297 -0.82 -26.69 -22.39
N GLU A 298 -0.91 -27.06 -21.11
CA GLU A 298 -1.67 -26.32 -20.10
C GLU A 298 -0.78 -25.38 -19.27
N ILE A 299 0.53 -25.64 -19.23
CA ILE A 299 1.52 -24.77 -18.58
C ILE A 299 1.55 -23.39 -19.24
N ASP A 300 1.51 -23.31 -20.57
CA ASP A 300 1.63 -22.05 -21.33
C ASP A 300 0.49 -21.05 -21.04
N VAL A 301 -0.66 -21.52 -20.57
CA VAL A 301 -1.86 -20.70 -20.34
C VAL A 301 -2.08 -20.37 -18.86
N ARG A 302 -1.45 -21.10 -17.93
CA ARG A 302 -1.58 -20.92 -16.47
C ARG A 302 -0.36 -20.24 -15.83
N MET A 303 0.52 -19.66 -16.62
CA MET A 303 1.63 -18.85 -16.13
C MET A 303 1.19 -17.39 -16.13
N ARG A 304 1.48 -16.67 -15.05
CA ARG A 304 1.13 -15.24 -14.93
C ARG A 304 2.11 -14.37 -15.71
N GLU A 305 2.15 -14.53 -17.03
CA GLU A 305 3.10 -13.87 -17.93
C GLU A 305 2.98 -12.34 -17.89
N GLU A 306 1.76 -11.80 -17.92
CA GLU A 306 1.54 -10.35 -17.88
C GLU A 306 1.91 -9.81 -16.50
N PHE A 307 1.61 -10.54 -15.43
CA PHE A 307 2.07 -10.19 -14.08
C PHE A 307 3.61 -10.11 -14.00
N SER A 308 4.32 -11.16 -14.45
CA SER A 308 5.79 -11.19 -14.42
C SER A 308 6.40 -10.07 -15.27
N LYS A 309 5.80 -9.76 -16.43
CA LYS A 309 6.18 -8.64 -17.28
C LYS A 309 6.00 -7.30 -16.56
N VAL A 310 4.84 -7.05 -15.96
CA VAL A 310 4.55 -5.78 -15.26
C VAL A 310 5.45 -5.60 -14.02
N CYS A 311 5.74 -6.67 -13.28
CA CYS A 311 6.75 -6.63 -12.20
C CYS A 311 8.12 -6.19 -12.71
N PHE A 312 8.54 -6.75 -13.84
CA PHE A 312 9.83 -6.44 -14.46
C PHE A 312 9.91 -5.01 -15.01
N GLU A 313 8.88 -4.57 -15.74
CA GLU A 313 8.77 -3.21 -16.24
C GLU A 313 8.79 -2.19 -15.09
N THR A 314 8.12 -2.50 -13.97
CA THR A 314 8.13 -1.67 -12.77
C THR A 314 9.55 -1.57 -12.18
N LEU A 315 10.26 -2.69 -12.03
CA LEU A 315 11.66 -2.67 -11.57
C LEU A 315 12.53 -1.81 -12.49
N LEU A 316 12.35 -1.92 -13.80
CA LEU A 316 13.09 -1.14 -14.80
C LEU A 316 12.79 0.37 -14.68
N GLN A 317 11.51 0.73 -14.56
CA GLN A 317 11.05 2.11 -14.41
C GLN A 317 11.70 2.79 -13.20
N PHE A 318 11.73 2.11 -12.05
CA PHE A 318 12.30 2.66 -10.82
C PHE A 318 13.83 2.54 -10.74
N SER A 319 14.44 1.64 -11.52
CA SER A 319 15.90 1.59 -11.69
C SER A 319 16.46 2.85 -12.37
N PHE A 320 15.72 3.46 -13.31
CA PHE A 320 16.18 4.60 -14.12
C PHE A 320 15.38 5.88 -13.92
N SER A 321 14.68 6.04 -12.80
CA SER A 321 13.92 7.25 -12.53
C SER A 321 14.89 8.43 -12.36
N ASN A 322 15.19 9.10 -13.48
CA ASN A 322 16.27 10.08 -13.65
C ASN A 322 15.91 11.47 -13.05
N LYS A 323 14.97 11.49 -12.11
CA LYS A 323 14.54 12.69 -11.36
C LYS A 323 15.17 12.75 -9.98
N GLY A 324 16.31 12.07 -9.79
CA GLY A 324 17.11 11.99 -8.57
C GLY A 324 17.48 13.37 -8.04
N SER A 325 16.56 13.97 -7.29
CA SER A 325 16.76 15.24 -6.59
C SER A 325 17.03 14.99 -5.10
N THR A 326 16.82 13.75 -4.63
CA THR A 326 17.04 13.35 -3.24
C THR A 326 17.96 12.11 -3.11
N PRO A 327 18.73 11.99 -2.02
CA PRO A 327 19.60 10.83 -1.75
C PRO A 327 18.87 9.47 -1.67
N GLN A 328 17.57 9.49 -1.39
CA GLN A 328 16.75 8.30 -1.15
C GLN A 328 16.20 7.71 -2.46
N GLU A 329 15.90 8.54 -3.47
CA GLU A 329 15.68 8.08 -4.85
C GLU A 329 16.90 7.34 -5.41
N GLY A 330 18.11 7.84 -5.14
CA GLY A 330 19.35 7.16 -5.51
C GLY A 330 19.59 5.84 -4.77
N TYR A 331 19.03 5.66 -3.57
CA TYR A 331 19.08 4.37 -2.87
C TYR A 331 18.17 3.33 -3.55
N ILE A 332 16.97 3.74 -3.95
CA ILE A 332 15.99 2.88 -4.61
C ILE A 332 16.48 2.44 -5.99
N SER A 333 16.97 3.39 -6.78
CA SER A 333 17.56 3.10 -8.09
C SER A 333 18.69 2.07 -7.96
N ARG A 334 19.62 2.23 -7.00
CA ARG A 334 20.71 1.27 -6.77
C ARG A 334 20.22 -0.12 -6.35
N MET A 335 19.20 -0.18 -5.49
CA MET A 335 18.63 -1.46 -5.06
C MET A 335 17.92 -2.17 -6.22
N ALA A 336 17.07 -1.46 -6.96
CA ALA A 336 16.38 -1.98 -8.14
C ALA A 336 17.39 -2.43 -9.21
N LEU A 337 18.47 -1.66 -9.43
CA LEU A 337 19.56 -2.03 -10.34
C LEU A 337 20.27 -3.30 -9.92
N SER A 338 20.66 -3.42 -8.64
CA SER A 338 21.37 -4.61 -8.16
C SER A 338 20.51 -5.87 -8.27
N VAL A 339 19.22 -5.72 -8.01
CA VAL A 339 18.22 -6.79 -8.12
C VAL A 339 18.01 -7.19 -9.59
N LEU A 340 17.86 -6.22 -10.49
CA LEU A 340 17.71 -6.43 -11.94
C LEU A 340 18.94 -7.11 -12.54
N LEU A 341 20.14 -6.66 -12.17
CA LEU A 341 21.42 -7.22 -12.60
C LEU A 341 21.58 -8.66 -12.14
N LYS A 342 21.28 -8.93 -10.86
CA LYS A 342 21.33 -10.29 -10.30
C LYS A 342 20.36 -11.22 -11.03
N ARG A 343 19.13 -10.79 -11.25
CA ARG A 343 18.15 -11.56 -12.02
C ARG A 343 18.63 -11.83 -13.44
N SER A 344 19.11 -10.80 -14.12
CA SER A 344 19.60 -10.91 -15.49
C SER A 344 20.69 -11.98 -15.58
N GLN A 345 21.60 -12.00 -14.61
CA GLN A 345 22.64 -13.01 -14.51
C GLN A 345 22.08 -14.43 -14.32
N ASP A 346 21.09 -14.61 -13.45
CA ASP A 346 20.52 -15.92 -13.15
C ASP A 346 19.75 -16.50 -14.35
N VAL A 347 18.96 -15.68 -15.06
CA VAL A 347 18.26 -16.09 -16.30
C VAL A 347 19.25 -16.46 -17.40
N LEU A 348 20.28 -15.63 -17.62
CA LEU A 348 21.32 -15.91 -18.62
C LEU A 348 22.03 -17.24 -18.34
N ARG A 349 22.45 -17.48 -17.10
CA ARG A 349 23.12 -18.73 -16.71
C ARG A 349 22.24 -19.94 -16.94
N ARG A 350 20.97 -19.87 -16.50
CA ARG A 350 20.02 -20.96 -16.67
C ARG A 350 19.79 -21.30 -18.14
N TYR A 351 19.63 -20.27 -18.97
CA TYR A 351 19.48 -20.45 -20.42
C TYR A 351 20.71 -21.11 -21.04
N VAL A 352 21.93 -20.69 -20.68
CA VAL A 352 23.18 -21.31 -21.17
C VAL A 352 23.28 -22.77 -20.74
N GLU A 353 22.95 -23.08 -19.48
CA GLU A 353 22.95 -24.45 -18.97
C GLU A 353 21.93 -25.33 -19.70
N ASP A 354 20.70 -24.85 -19.86
CA ASP A 354 19.62 -25.56 -20.53
C ASP A 354 19.95 -25.77 -22.02
N GLU A 355 20.48 -24.76 -22.73
CA GLU A 355 20.89 -24.89 -24.13
C GLU A 355 22.03 -25.91 -24.29
N ARG A 356 22.99 -25.93 -23.36
CA ARG A 356 24.08 -26.91 -23.34
C ARG A 356 23.58 -28.34 -23.14
N LEU A 357 22.56 -28.53 -22.31
CA LEU A 357 21.96 -29.84 -22.03
C LEU A 357 20.98 -30.28 -23.13
N SER A 358 20.32 -29.34 -23.81
CA SER A 358 19.31 -29.58 -24.83
C SER A 358 19.87 -30.17 -26.14
N GLY A 359 21.15 -29.91 -26.44
CA GLY A 359 21.82 -30.44 -27.62
C GLY A 359 21.22 -29.91 -28.93
N ARG A 360 20.43 -30.73 -29.64
CA ARG A 360 19.73 -30.33 -30.89
C ARG A 360 18.25 -30.05 -30.71
N CYS A 361 17.70 -30.25 -29.51
CA CYS A 361 16.30 -29.95 -29.26
C CYS A 361 16.14 -28.43 -29.06
N PRO A 362 15.17 -27.78 -29.72
CA PRO A 362 14.88 -26.38 -29.42
C PRO A 362 14.37 -26.25 -27.97
N LEU A 363 14.83 -25.21 -27.27
CA LEU A 363 14.35 -24.90 -25.94
C LEU A 363 12.88 -24.45 -25.98
N PRO A 364 12.13 -24.61 -24.87
CA PRO A 364 10.76 -24.13 -24.77
C PRO A 364 10.66 -22.64 -25.15
N ARG A 365 9.63 -22.28 -25.93
CA ARG A 365 9.41 -20.91 -26.42
C ARG A 365 9.43 -19.87 -25.28
N GLN A 366 8.96 -20.25 -24.10
CA GLN A 366 8.96 -19.41 -22.90
C GLN A 366 10.37 -19.02 -22.44
N GLN A 367 11.30 -19.97 -22.40
CA GLN A 367 12.70 -19.70 -22.05
C GLN A 367 13.35 -18.76 -23.09
N VAL A 368 13.00 -18.95 -24.37
CA VAL A 368 13.44 -18.07 -25.46
C VAL A 368 12.86 -16.66 -25.33
N THR A 369 11.59 -16.52 -24.94
CA THR A 369 10.97 -15.21 -24.68
C THR A 369 11.61 -14.53 -23.47
N GLU A 370 11.82 -15.25 -22.37
CA GLU A 370 12.39 -14.71 -21.14
C GLU A 370 13.82 -14.18 -21.36
N ILE A 371 14.69 -14.94 -22.05
CA ILE A 371 16.05 -14.51 -22.36
C ILE A 371 16.05 -13.26 -23.27
N ILE A 372 15.13 -13.17 -24.25
CA ILE A 372 15.00 -11.99 -25.11
C ILE A 372 14.61 -10.75 -24.29
N PHE A 373 13.67 -10.88 -23.36
CA PHE A 373 13.27 -9.78 -22.48
C PHE A 373 14.44 -9.32 -21.59
N VAL A 374 15.18 -10.26 -21.00
CA VAL A 374 16.37 -9.95 -20.18
C VAL A 374 17.44 -9.25 -21.02
N LEU A 375 17.74 -9.74 -22.23
CA LEU A 375 18.74 -9.13 -23.11
C LEU A 375 18.34 -7.69 -23.51
N LYS A 376 17.06 -7.45 -23.85
CA LYS A 376 16.55 -6.10 -24.14
C LYS A 376 16.65 -5.17 -22.92
N ALA A 377 16.40 -5.69 -21.73
CA ALA A 377 16.53 -4.93 -20.50
C ALA A 377 17.98 -4.57 -20.18
N ILE A 378 18.91 -5.50 -20.36
CA ILE A 378 20.35 -5.24 -20.25
C ILE A 378 20.76 -4.16 -21.25
N SER A 379 20.30 -4.24 -22.50
CA SER A 379 20.58 -3.21 -23.50
C SER A 379 20.07 -1.83 -23.05
N THR A 380 18.81 -1.76 -22.57
CA THR A 380 18.21 -0.53 -22.04
C THR A 380 18.97 0.01 -20.81
N LEU A 381 19.40 -0.89 -19.92
CA LEU A 381 20.21 -0.57 -18.75
C LEU A 381 21.55 0.05 -19.13
N MET A 382 22.25 -0.58 -20.06
CA MET A 382 23.54 -0.11 -20.55
C MET A 382 23.41 1.26 -21.23
N ASP A 383 22.37 1.43 -22.05
CA ASP A 383 22.05 2.71 -22.68
C ASP A 383 21.74 3.81 -21.67
N SER A 384 21.03 3.47 -20.59
CA SER A 384 20.75 4.44 -19.53
C SER A 384 22.01 4.80 -18.74
N LEU A 385 22.83 3.82 -18.35
CA LEU A 385 24.10 4.05 -17.67
C LEU A 385 25.04 4.93 -18.51
N LYS A 386 24.98 4.82 -19.85
CA LYS A 386 25.80 5.60 -20.77
C LYS A 386 25.39 7.07 -20.79
N ARG A 387 24.11 7.34 -20.57
CA ARG A 387 23.56 8.71 -20.50
C ARG A 387 23.77 9.35 -19.13
N THR A 388 23.98 8.54 -18.09
CA THR A 388 24.24 9.02 -16.72
C THR A 388 25.69 9.49 -16.57
N GLN A 389 25.92 10.59 -15.84
CA GLN A 389 27.29 11.02 -15.54
C GLN A 389 28.02 9.95 -14.70
N PRO A 390 29.29 9.62 -14.99
CA PRO A 390 29.98 8.51 -14.34
C PRO A 390 30.09 8.62 -12.82
N GLU A 391 30.07 9.84 -12.29
CA GLU A 391 30.13 10.16 -10.86
C GLU A 391 28.86 9.72 -10.10
N ASN A 392 27.75 9.48 -10.81
CA ASN A 392 26.47 9.10 -10.24
C ASN A 392 26.22 7.58 -10.25
N VAL A 393 27.14 6.79 -10.81
CA VAL A 393 27.07 5.32 -10.79
C VAL A 393 28.04 4.82 -9.73
N ASP A 394 27.53 4.15 -8.70
CA ASP A 394 28.39 3.59 -7.66
C ASP A 394 29.25 2.43 -8.20
N GLY A 395 30.43 2.25 -7.63
CA GLY A 395 31.40 1.25 -8.11
C GLY A 395 30.91 -0.19 -8.04
N ASN A 396 29.95 -0.51 -7.15
CA ASN A 396 29.39 -1.86 -7.05
C ASN A 396 28.42 -2.14 -8.22
N THR A 397 27.55 -1.18 -8.56
CA THR A 397 26.71 -1.28 -9.78
C THR A 397 27.58 -1.45 -11.03
N TRP A 398 28.67 -0.68 -11.13
CA TRP A 398 29.61 -0.81 -12.26
C TRP A 398 30.27 -2.20 -12.32
N ALA A 399 30.71 -2.73 -11.18
CA ALA A 399 31.28 -4.07 -11.10
C ALA A 399 30.26 -5.16 -11.49
N GLN A 400 29.01 -5.03 -11.04
CA GLN A 400 27.95 -5.99 -11.36
C GLN A 400 27.63 -6.01 -12.87
N VAL A 401 27.58 -4.84 -13.51
CA VAL A 401 27.44 -4.74 -14.97
C VAL A 401 28.59 -5.47 -15.67
N ILE A 402 29.84 -5.21 -15.28
CA ILE A 402 31.01 -5.90 -15.85
C ILE A 402 30.91 -7.42 -15.65
N THR A 403 30.43 -7.90 -14.51
CA THR A 403 30.29 -9.35 -14.25
C THR A 403 29.20 -10.04 -15.09
N LEU A 404 28.33 -9.30 -15.78
CA LEU A 404 27.40 -9.88 -16.76
C LEU A 404 28.09 -10.25 -18.07
N TYR A 405 29.18 -9.55 -18.44
CA TYR A 405 29.83 -9.71 -19.73
C TYR A 405 30.23 -11.16 -20.04
N PRO A 406 30.88 -11.93 -19.13
CA PRO A 406 31.23 -13.32 -19.41
C PRO A 406 30.01 -14.20 -19.73
N THR A 407 28.92 -14.06 -18.98
CA THR A 407 27.70 -14.85 -19.19
C THR A 407 26.99 -14.46 -20.49
N LEU A 408 27.01 -13.18 -20.88
CA LEU A 408 26.51 -12.75 -22.19
C LEU A 408 27.34 -13.34 -23.34
N VAL A 409 28.66 -13.42 -23.19
CA VAL A 409 29.55 -14.05 -24.19
C VAL A 409 29.27 -15.55 -24.33
N GLU A 410 28.94 -16.25 -23.24
CA GLU A 410 28.53 -17.65 -23.28
C GLU A 410 27.23 -17.86 -24.09
N CYS A 411 26.34 -16.86 -24.14
CA CYS A 411 25.11 -16.93 -24.93
C CYS A 411 25.34 -16.84 -26.45
N ILE A 412 26.56 -16.54 -26.94
CA ILE A 412 26.84 -16.38 -28.38
C ILE A 412 26.65 -17.69 -29.14
N THR A 413 26.78 -18.84 -28.47
CA THR A 413 26.56 -20.15 -29.08
C THR A 413 25.07 -20.49 -29.27
N CYS A 414 24.17 -19.54 -29.00
CA CYS A 414 22.74 -19.79 -29.11
C CYS A 414 22.29 -20.08 -30.56
N SER A 415 21.33 -20.98 -30.67
CA SER A 415 20.76 -21.45 -31.94
C SER A 415 19.60 -20.58 -32.45
N SER A 416 18.99 -19.79 -31.56
CA SER A 416 17.87 -18.90 -31.92
C SER A 416 18.34 -17.57 -32.53
N SER A 417 17.81 -17.25 -33.71
CA SER A 417 18.11 -15.99 -34.41
C SER A 417 17.60 -14.75 -33.66
N GLU A 418 16.50 -14.88 -32.92
CA GLU A 418 15.88 -13.81 -32.14
C GLU A 418 16.71 -13.49 -30.90
N VAL A 419 17.19 -14.54 -30.22
CA VAL A 419 18.12 -14.41 -29.09
C VAL A 419 19.44 -13.83 -29.56
N SER A 420 19.97 -14.29 -30.70
CA SER A 420 21.19 -13.74 -31.30
C SER A 420 21.07 -12.24 -31.61
N SER A 421 19.92 -11.79 -32.11
CA SER A 421 19.67 -10.37 -32.38
C SER A 421 19.65 -9.55 -31.10
N ALA A 422 18.90 -9.99 -30.08
CA ALA A 422 18.82 -9.30 -28.79
C ALA A 422 20.18 -9.30 -28.06
N LEU A 423 20.95 -10.39 -28.16
CA LEU A 423 22.27 -10.52 -27.57
C LEU A 423 23.26 -9.53 -28.19
N LYS A 424 23.20 -9.34 -29.50
CA LYS A 424 24.03 -8.36 -30.20
C LYS A 424 23.76 -6.94 -29.70
N GLU A 425 22.49 -6.59 -29.48
CA GLU A 425 22.08 -5.29 -28.93
C GLU A 425 22.52 -5.12 -27.46
N ALA A 426 22.53 -6.19 -26.66
CA ALA A 426 22.98 -6.17 -25.28
C ALA A 426 24.52 -6.07 -25.14
N LEU A 427 25.27 -6.75 -26.01
CA LEU A 427 26.75 -6.75 -26.02
C LEU A 427 27.35 -5.45 -26.56
N GLY A 428 26.70 -4.80 -27.52
CA GLY A 428 27.22 -3.61 -28.20
C GLY A 428 27.68 -2.49 -27.24
N PRO A 429 26.87 -2.11 -26.23
CA PRO A 429 27.23 -1.08 -25.27
C PRO A 429 28.46 -1.40 -24.41
N PHE A 430 28.78 -2.67 -24.14
CA PHE A 430 29.90 -3.03 -23.24
C PHE A 430 31.25 -2.49 -23.70
N LYS A 431 31.44 -2.26 -25.00
CA LYS A 431 32.66 -1.62 -25.54
C LYS A 431 32.96 -0.26 -24.88
N ASP A 432 31.91 0.46 -24.48
CA ASP A 432 31.99 1.80 -23.88
C ASP A 432 32.20 1.73 -22.35
N PHE A 433 31.97 0.57 -21.72
CA PHE A 433 32.02 0.36 -20.25
C PHE A 433 33.22 -0.44 -19.76
N MET A 434 33.98 -1.08 -20.66
CA MET A 434 35.20 -1.84 -20.32
C MET A 434 36.40 -0.95 -19.92
N GLN A 435 36.19 0.37 -19.81
CA GLN A 435 37.15 1.30 -19.21
C GLN A 435 36.55 1.87 -17.90
N PRO A 436 37.30 1.90 -16.78
CA PRO A 436 36.81 2.50 -15.55
C PRO A 436 36.57 4.02 -15.76
N PRO A 437 35.60 4.62 -15.05
CA PRO A 437 35.39 6.06 -15.07
C PRO A 437 36.70 6.81 -14.78
N VAL A 438 37.12 7.69 -15.69
CA VAL A 438 38.35 8.47 -15.50
C VAL A 438 38.07 9.50 -14.40
N SER A 439 38.59 9.26 -13.20
CA SER A 439 38.58 10.25 -12.12
C SER A 439 39.39 11.46 -12.58
N LYS A 440 38.72 12.59 -12.80
CA LYS A 440 39.40 13.87 -13.04
C LYS A 440 40.11 14.25 -11.74
N VAL A 441 41.37 13.88 -11.62
CA VAL A 441 42.27 14.46 -10.64
C VAL A 441 42.40 15.93 -11.01
N GLN A 442 41.83 16.82 -10.19
CA GLN A 442 42.16 18.25 -10.24
C GLN A 442 43.64 18.38 -9.88
N ASN A 443 44.51 18.38 -10.89
CA ASN A 443 45.86 18.89 -10.72
C ASN A 443 45.74 20.39 -10.51
N GLY A 444 45.90 20.83 -9.26
CA GLY A 444 46.17 22.22 -8.94
C GLY A 444 47.50 22.61 -9.57
N GLU A 445 47.46 23.49 -10.57
CA GLU A 445 48.65 24.17 -11.07
C GLU A 445 49.20 25.09 -9.97
N SER A 446 50.52 25.05 -9.83
CA SER A 446 51.33 25.73 -8.81
C SER A 446 51.44 27.24 -9.02
#